data_AF-A0A7V8VL47-F1
#
_entry.id   AF-A0A7V8VL47-F1
#
_cell.length_a   1.000
_cell.length_b   1.000
_cell.length_c   1.000
_cell.angle_alpha   90.00
_cell.angle_beta   90.00
_cell.angle_gamma   90.00
#
_symmetry.space_group_name_H-M   'P 1'
#
loop_
_entity.id
_entity.type
_entity.pdbx_description
1 polymer ?
#
loop_
_entity_poly.entity_id
_entity_poly.type
_entity_poly.pdbx_seq_one_letter_code
_entity_poly.pdbx_strand_id
1 'polypeptide(L)' 'PKDEDDLQVMLEAYLLDKAIYEIGYELNNRPDWVVIPIRGIKHILHKT' A
#
# COMPACT_ATOMS: atom_id res chain seq x y z
N PRO A 1 17.83 4.67 6.15
CA PRO A 1 17.68 6.13 6.33
C PRO A 1 18.22 6.52 7.70
N LYS A 2 18.89 7.66 7.81
CA LYS A 2 19.43 8.13 9.09
C LYS A 2 18.40 8.95 9.88
N ASP A 3 17.48 9.59 9.16
CA ASP A 3 16.37 10.36 9.71
C ASP A 3 15.08 9.53 9.69
N GLU A 4 14.25 9.69 10.72
CA GLU A 4 12.98 8.96 10.86
C GLU A 4 11.97 9.36 9.79
N ASP A 5 11.96 10.65 9.40
CA ASP A 5 11.08 11.17 8.35
C ASP A 5 11.39 10.52 6.99
N ASP A 6 12.68 10.38 6.64
CA ASP A 6 13.09 9.68 5.42
C ASP A 6 12.66 8.21 5.45
N LEU A 7 12.77 7.56 6.61
CA LEU A 7 12.30 6.19 6.79
C LEU A 7 10.80 6.07 6.61
N GLN A 8 10.04 7.02 7.14
CA GLN A 8 8.60 7.03 6.98
C GLN A 8 8.20 7.19 5.51
N VAL A 9 8.79 8.14 4.78
CA VAL A 9 8.51 8.35 3.36
C VAL A 9 8.85 7.11 2.54
N MET A 10 10.03 6.50 2.77
CA MET A 10 10.43 5.28 2.07
C MET A 10 9.50 4.10 2.38
N LEU A 11 9.06 3.96 3.63
CA LEU A 11 8.15 2.91 4.04
C LEU A 11 6.76 3.09 3.40
N GLU A 12 6.23 4.32 3.39
CA GLU A 12 4.95 4.62 2.75
C GLU A 12 5.00 4.35 1.24
N ALA A 13 6.08 4.74 0.57
CA ALA A 13 6.30 4.44 -0.85
C ALA A 13 6.37 2.92 -1.11
N TYR A 14 7.10 2.18 -0.30
CA TYR A 14 7.19 0.72 -0.42
C TYR A 14 5.83 0.02 -0.20
N LEU A 15 5.08 0.47 0.80
CA LEU A 15 3.75 -0.09 1.08
C LEU A 15 2.74 0.22 -0.03
N LEU A 16 2.82 1.40 -0.65
CA LEU A 16 2.01 1.74 -1.82
C LEU A 16 2.31 0.81 -3.01
N ASP A 17 3.59 0.59 -3.32
CA ASP A 17 4.00 -0.31 -4.41
C ASP A 17 3.50 -1.74 -4.18
N LYS A 18 3.66 -2.26 -2.96
CA LYS A 18 3.13 -3.57 -2.56
C LYS A 18 1.61 -3.65 -2.70
N ALA A 19 0.88 -2.63 -2.28
CA ALA A 19 -0.58 -2.63 -2.38
C ALA A 19 -1.07 -2.60 -3.85
N ILE A 20 -0.36 -1.91 -4.74
CA ILE A 20 -0.65 -1.92 -6.18
C ILE A 20 -0.40 -3.31 -6.77
N TYR A 21 0.72 -3.95 -6.42
CA TYR A 21 0.98 -5.34 -6.80
C TYR A 21 -0.14 -6.28 -6.32
N GLU A 22 -0.57 -6.15 -5.06
CA GLU A 22 -1.67 -6.94 -4.49
C GLU A 22 -2.99 -6.73 -5.23
N ILE A 23 -3.33 -5.52 -5.69
CA ILE A 23 -4.53 -5.30 -6.51
C ILE A 23 -4.49 -6.19 -7.76
N GLY A 24 -3.37 -6.19 -8.49
CA GLY A 24 -3.21 -7.05 -9.66
C GLY A 24 -3.31 -8.53 -9.30
N TYR A 25 -2.71 -8.94 -8.19
CA TYR A 25 -2.77 -10.33 -7.72
C TYR A 25 -4.21 -10.75 -7.35
N GLU A 26 -4.92 -9.96 -6.56
CA GLU A 26 -6.27 -10.30 -6.08
C GLU A 26 -7.28 -10.29 -7.22
N LEU A 27 -7.19 -9.34 -8.16
CA LEU A 27 -8.06 -9.34 -9.34
C LEU A 27 -7.93 -10.63 -10.18
N ASN A 28 -6.75 -11.27 -10.18
CA ASN A 28 -6.51 -12.50 -10.92
C ASN A 28 -6.84 -13.78 -10.15
N ASN A 29 -6.77 -13.76 -8.81
CA ASN A 29 -6.86 -14.98 -7.99
C ASN A 29 -8.08 -15.00 -7.06
N ARG A 30 -8.47 -13.86 -6.47
CA ARG A 30 -9.56 -13.72 -5.49
C ARG A 30 -10.20 -12.33 -5.61
N PRO A 31 -11.01 -12.07 -6.66
CA PRO A 31 -11.50 -10.73 -6.96
C PRO A 31 -12.23 -10.05 -5.79
N ASP A 32 -12.93 -10.81 -4.94
CA ASP A 32 -13.62 -10.31 -3.75
C ASP A 32 -12.68 -9.67 -2.72
N TRP A 33 -11.39 -10.00 -2.75
CA TRP A 33 -10.38 -9.51 -1.80
C TRP A 33 -9.74 -8.19 -2.22
N VAL A 34 -9.99 -7.69 -3.44
CA VAL A 34 -9.39 -6.44 -3.95
C VAL A 34 -9.66 -5.23 -3.06
N VAL A 35 -10.75 -5.25 -2.28
CA VAL A 35 -11.09 -4.20 -1.32
C VAL A 35 -10.04 -4.03 -0.21
N ILE A 36 -9.28 -5.08 0.11
CA ILE A 36 -8.27 -5.07 1.17
C ILE A 36 -7.09 -4.15 0.81
N PRO A 37 -6.35 -4.37 -0.31
CA PRO A 37 -5.25 -3.48 -0.68
C PRO A 37 -5.73 -2.05 -0.99
N ILE A 38 -6.93 -1.87 -1.55
CA ILE A 38 -7.53 -0.53 -1.77
C ILE A 38 -7.69 0.24 -0.46
N ARG A 39 -8.18 -0.42 0.61
CA ARG A 39 -8.28 0.20 1.94
C ARG A 39 -6.90 0.56 2.49
N GLY A 40 -5.89 -0.28 2.25
CA GLY A 40 -4.49 0.00 2.60
C GLY A 40 -3.97 1.27 1.94
N ILE A 41 -4.15 1.41 0.62
CA ILE A 41 -3.78 2.63 -0.13
C ILE A 41 -4.49 3.86 0.46
N LYS A 42 -5.80 3.76 0.71
CA LYS A 42 -6.56 4.86 1.30
C LYS A 42 -6.00 5.27 2.67
N HIS A 43 -5.62 4.31 3.51
CA HIS A 43 -5.03 4.60 4.81
C HIS A 43 -3.68 5.32 4.69
N ILE A 44 -2.82 4.90 3.76
CA ILE A 44 -1.51 5.53 3.54
C ILE A 44 -1.68 6.97 3.04
N LEU A 45 -2.56 7.21 2.07
CA LEU A 45 -2.75 8.55 1.47
C LEU A 45 -3.48 9.55 2.38
N HIS A 46 -4.25 9.07 3.36
CA HIS A 46 -5.03 9.91 4.26
C HIS A 46 -4.50 9.89 5.70
N LYS A 47 -3.29 9.39 5.94
CA LYS A 47 -2.60 9.60 7.21
C LYS A 47 -2.47 11.11 7.42
N THR A 48 -3.27 11.62 8.35
CA THR A 48 -3.21 13.00 8.86
C THR A 48 -2.66 12.93 10.26
#